data_AF-A0A962R1P4-F1
#
_entry.id   AF-A0A962R1P4-F1
#
_cell.length_a   1.000
_cell.length_b   1.000
_cell.length_c   1.000
_cell.angle_alpha   90.00
_cell.angle_beta   90.00
_cell.angle_gamma   90.00
#
_symmetry.space_group_name_H-M   'P 1'
#
loop_
_entity.id
_entity.type
_entity.pdbx_description
1 polymer ?
#
loop_
_entity_poly.entity_id
_entity_poly.type
_entity_poly.pdbx_seq_one_letter_code
_entity_poly.pdbx_strand_id
1 'polypeptide(L)'
;AHSNVAFMFDEEERRERDDDTLTVYRGLLGSYPNFFFDVPLAQLQDFTDALHGASTEAQYRDIVARYGVARMDPAIWDNFQWHVDYMRQSQPLAAGVYDLSRYKKVSDLMSDEEP
;
A
#
# COMPACT_ATOMS: atom_id res chain seq x y z
N ALA A 1 14.54 6.52 4.09
CA ALA A 1 14.69 7.68 3.20
C ALA A 1 15.78 7.41 2.16
N HIS A 2 16.14 8.39 1.33
CA HIS A 2 17.34 8.34 0.49
C HIS A 2 18.22 9.54 0.78
N SER A 3 19.53 9.32 0.87
CA SER A 3 20.50 10.40 1.03
C SER A 3 20.58 11.31 -0.21
N ASN A 4 20.26 10.78 -1.39
CA ASN A 4 20.19 11.52 -2.66
C ASN A 4 19.36 10.77 -3.73
N VAL A 5 18.60 11.51 -4.55
CA VAL A 5 17.77 11.00 -5.68
C VAL A 5 18.24 11.49 -7.06
N ALA A 6 19.49 11.98 -7.19
CA ALA A 6 20.01 12.57 -8.43
C ALA A 6 20.42 11.57 -9.53
N PHE A 7 20.38 10.26 -9.29
CA PHE A 7 20.83 9.24 -10.24
C PHE A 7 19.75 8.17 -10.46
N MET A 8 19.69 7.63 -11.68
CA MET A 8 18.70 6.64 -12.13
C MET A 8 19.09 5.17 -11.83
N PHE A 9 20.27 4.94 -11.24
CA PHE A 9 20.83 3.60 -10.98
C PHE A 9 21.51 3.56 -9.58
N ASP A 10 21.66 2.36 -9.01
CA ASP A 10 22.29 2.12 -7.70
C ASP A 10 21.49 2.73 -6.52
N GLU A 11 20.21 2.40 -6.43
CA GLU A 11 19.29 2.92 -5.41
C GLU A 11 19.63 2.39 -4.00
N GLU A 12 20.09 1.14 -3.92
CA GLU A 12 20.40 0.47 -2.65
C GLU A 12 21.55 1.12 -1.89
N GLU A 13 22.61 1.59 -2.56
CA GLU A 13 23.73 2.31 -1.92
C GLU A 13 23.28 3.61 -1.24
N ARG A 14 22.09 4.12 -1.57
CA ARG A 14 21.59 5.42 -1.09
C ARG A 14 20.34 5.31 -0.25
N ARG A 15 19.82 4.09 -0.05
CA ARG A 15 18.63 3.84 0.75
C ARG A 15 19.00 3.76 2.22
N GLU A 16 18.56 4.77 2.97
CA GLU A 16 18.75 4.85 4.42
C GLU A 16 17.47 4.36 5.10
N ARG A 17 17.37 3.04 5.34
CA ARG A 17 16.17 2.41 5.90
C ARG A 17 15.84 2.92 7.30
N ASP A 18 16.85 3.25 8.10
CA ASP A 18 16.68 3.77 9.46
C ASP A 18 15.95 5.12 9.50
N ASP A 19 15.96 5.85 8.38
CA ASP A 19 15.29 7.14 8.19
C ASP A 19 13.94 6.99 7.45
N ASP A 20 13.42 5.77 7.27
CA ASP A 20 12.06 5.58 6.75
C ASP A 20 11.02 6.01 7.80
N THR A 21 10.05 6.81 7.37
CA THR A 21 8.96 7.30 8.24
C THR A 21 7.61 6.82 7.75
N LEU A 22 6.73 6.46 8.68
CA LEU A 22 5.31 6.17 8.39
C LEU A 22 4.45 7.38 8.72
N THR A 23 3.64 7.82 7.76
CA THR A 23 2.64 8.88 7.98
C THR A 23 1.24 8.28 8.00
N VAL A 24 0.49 8.56 9.07
CA VAL A 24 -0.93 8.22 9.17
C VAL A 24 -1.75 9.48 8.94
N TYR A 25 -2.61 9.45 7.92
CA TYR A 25 -3.46 10.58 7.54
C TYR A 25 -4.94 10.21 7.63
N ARG A 26 -5.80 11.16 8.03
CA ARG A 26 -7.25 10.95 8.08
C ARG A 26 -7.87 11.13 6.70
N GLY A 27 -8.30 10.03 6.09
CA GLY A 27 -8.94 10.00 4.78
C GLY A 27 -7.99 9.44 3.73
N LEU A 28 -8.16 9.87 2.48
CA LEU A 28 -7.36 9.39 1.35
C LEU A 28 -6.38 10.46 0.88
N LEU A 29 -5.16 10.04 0.52
CA LEU A 29 -4.09 10.90 0.05
C LEU A 29 -3.48 10.34 -1.25
N GLY A 30 -3.22 11.23 -2.21
CA GLY A 30 -2.58 10.88 -3.48
C GLY A 30 -3.54 10.33 -4.53
N SER A 31 -3.00 10.10 -5.75
CA SER A 31 -3.77 9.68 -6.94
C SER A 31 -3.42 8.28 -7.43
N TYR A 32 -2.41 7.65 -6.83
CA TYR A 32 -1.80 6.39 -7.29
C TYR A 32 -1.61 5.41 -6.13
N PRO A 33 -2.68 4.73 -5.67
CA PRO A 33 -2.52 3.66 -4.70
C PRO A 33 -1.68 2.54 -5.31
N ASN A 34 -0.66 2.09 -4.56
CA ASN A 34 0.21 0.98 -4.97
C ASN A 34 -0.41 -0.37 -4.58
N PHE A 35 -1.03 -0.47 -3.41
CA PHE A 35 -1.74 -1.65 -2.90
C PHE A 35 -2.63 -1.22 -1.72
N PHE A 36 -3.76 -1.90 -1.49
CA PHE A 36 -4.55 -1.67 -0.27
C PHE A 36 -4.97 -2.98 0.39
N PHE A 37 -5.22 -2.87 1.70
CA PHE A 37 -5.75 -3.94 2.52
C PHE A 37 -7.20 -3.61 2.89
N ASP A 38 -8.07 -4.62 2.87
CA ASP A 38 -9.39 -4.55 3.47
C ASP A 38 -9.34 -5.27 4.82
N VAL A 39 -9.47 -4.48 5.90
CA VAL A 39 -9.28 -4.96 7.27
C VAL A 39 -10.56 -4.72 8.05
N PRO A 40 -11.26 -5.78 8.47
CA PRO A 40 -12.39 -5.64 9.38
C PRO A 40 -11.94 -4.93 10.66
N LEU A 41 -12.70 -3.92 11.11
CA LEU A 41 -12.31 -3.09 12.27
C LEU A 41 -12.01 -3.93 13.53
N ALA A 42 -12.72 -5.03 13.74
CA ALA A 42 -12.52 -5.94 14.86
C ALA A 42 -11.16 -6.70 14.82
N GLN A 43 -10.53 -6.77 13.65
CA GLN A 43 -9.22 -7.43 13.42
C GLN A 43 -8.09 -6.42 13.23
N LEU A 44 -8.33 -5.12 13.44
CA LEU A 44 -7.33 -4.09 13.21
C LEU A 44 -6.06 -4.31 14.04
N GLN A 45 -6.23 -4.72 15.31
CA GLN A 45 -5.10 -5.01 16.20
C GLN A 45 -4.27 -6.20 15.68
N ASP A 46 -4.92 -7.31 15.33
CA ASP A 46 -4.25 -8.48 14.76
C ASP A 46 -3.47 -8.14 13.48
N PHE A 47 -4.07 -7.31 12.61
CA PHE A 47 -3.44 -6.85 11.39
C PHE A 47 -2.18 -6.01 11.68
N THR A 48 -2.28 -5.02 12.58
CA THR A 48 -1.14 -4.16 12.89
C THR A 48 -0.02 -4.92 13.59
N ASP A 49 -0.37 -5.87 14.47
CA ASP A 49 0.62 -6.69 15.18
C ASP A 49 1.33 -7.65 14.22
N ALA A 50 0.60 -8.27 13.30
CA ALA A 50 1.18 -9.11 12.26
C ALA A 50 2.09 -8.30 11.33
N LEU A 51 1.64 -7.12 10.89
CA LEU A 51 2.41 -6.24 10.00
C LEU A 51 3.70 -5.74 10.67
N HIS A 52 3.64 -5.35 11.94
CA HIS A 52 4.82 -4.94 12.70
C HIS A 52 5.77 -6.12 13.00
N GLY A 53 5.22 -7.32 13.17
CA GLY A 53 6.00 -8.54 13.46
C GLY A 53 6.55 -9.26 12.23
N ALA A 54 6.14 -8.88 11.01
CA ALA A 54 6.60 -9.51 9.78
C ALA A 54 8.04 -9.11 9.48
N SER A 55 8.96 -10.07 9.55
CA SER A 55 10.38 -9.89 9.22
C SER A 55 10.84 -10.80 8.09
N THR A 56 9.90 -11.55 7.49
CA THR A 56 10.16 -12.49 6.40
C THR A 56 9.10 -12.37 5.33
N GLU A 57 9.49 -12.71 4.10
CA GLU A 57 8.58 -12.72 2.97
C GLU A 57 7.36 -13.63 3.20
N ALA A 58 7.56 -14.79 3.84
CA ALA A 58 6.48 -15.73 4.13
C ALA A 58 5.42 -15.11 5.07
N GLN A 59 5.87 -14.45 6.15
CA GLN A 59 4.96 -13.77 7.07
C GLN A 59 4.20 -12.63 6.38
N TYR A 60 4.87 -11.86 5.52
CA TYR A 60 4.19 -10.81 4.76
C TYR A 60 3.16 -11.39 3.78
N ARG A 61 3.49 -12.50 3.10
CA ARG A 61 2.55 -13.20 2.20
C ARG A 61 1.32 -13.69 2.94
N ASP A 62 1.45 -14.16 4.18
CA ASP A 62 0.31 -14.55 5.01
C ASP A 62 -0.62 -13.37 5.33
N ILE A 63 -0.05 -12.19 5.59
CA ILE A 63 -0.81 -10.96 5.82
C ILE A 63 -1.55 -10.55 4.55
N VAL A 64 -0.86 -10.52 3.40
CA VAL A 64 -1.47 -10.19 2.11
C VAL A 64 -2.55 -11.20 1.73
N ALA A 65 -2.36 -12.49 2.01
CA ALA A 65 -3.37 -13.51 1.74
C ALA A 65 -4.63 -13.33 2.58
N ARG A 66 -4.50 -12.78 3.80
CA ARG A 66 -5.62 -12.59 4.73
C ARG A 66 -6.35 -11.27 4.53
N TYR A 67 -5.64 -10.20 4.22
CA TYR A 67 -6.19 -8.83 4.20
C TYR A 67 -5.97 -8.09 2.89
N GLY A 68 -5.09 -8.57 2.02
CA GLY A 68 -4.70 -7.86 0.81
C GLY A 68 -5.75 -7.98 -0.29
N VAL A 69 -6.03 -6.88 -0.98
CA VAL A 69 -6.95 -6.88 -2.11
C VAL A 69 -6.16 -6.98 -3.40
N ALA A 70 -6.06 -8.19 -3.93
CA ALA A 70 -5.34 -8.44 -5.17
C ALA A 70 -6.09 -7.85 -6.38
N ARG A 71 -5.37 -7.54 -7.46
CA ARG A 71 -5.98 -7.08 -8.72
C ARG A 71 -7.01 -8.07 -9.30
N MET A 72 -6.83 -9.36 -9.01
CA MET A 72 -7.71 -10.43 -9.46
C MET A 72 -8.89 -10.70 -8.52
N ASP A 73 -9.02 -9.93 -7.43
CA ASP A 73 -10.15 -10.05 -6.53
C ASP A 73 -11.47 -9.83 -7.31
N PRO A 74 -12.47 -10.73 -7.20
CA PRO A 74 -13.75 -10.56 -7.90
C PRO A 74 -14.47 -9.25 -7.57
N ALA A 75 -14.26 -8.71 -6.36
CA ALA A 75 -14.83 -7.46 -5.87
C ALA A 75 -13.91 -6.25 -6.07
N ILE A 76 -12.84 -6.36 -6.88
CA ILE A 76 -11.85 -5.29 -7.07
C ILE A 76 -12.49 -3.94 -7.43
N TRP A 77 -13.53 -3.96 -8.27
CA TRP A 77 -14.22 -2.73 -8.69
C TRP A 77 -15.01 -2.09 -7.57
N ASP A 78 -15.70 -2.88 -6.74
CA ASP A 78 -16.45 -2.36 -5.59
C ASP A 78 -15.50 -1.74 -4.56
N ASN A 79 -14.37 -2.40 -4.31
CA ASN A 79 -13.33 -1.90 -3.42
C ASN A 79 -12.75 -0.56 -3.91
N PHE A 80 -12.47 -0.42 -5.21
CA PHE A 80 -12.02 0.86 -5.76
C PHE A 80 -13.11 1.93 -5.79
N GLN A 81 -14.33 1.55 -6.12
CA GLN A 81 -15.47 2.47 -6.19
C GLN A 81 -15.75 3.09 -4.82
N TRP A 82 -15.59 2.34 -3.73
CA TRP A 82 -15.70 2.85 -2.37
C TRP A 82 -14.83 4.10 -2.12
N HIS A 83 -13.57 4.07 -2.58
CA HIS A 83 -12.65 5.19 -2.41
C HIS A 83 -13.09 6.42 -3.21
N VAL A 84 -13.55 6.21 -4.44
CA VAL A 84 -14.07 7.28 -5.31
C VAL A 84 -15.32 7.91 -4.69
N ASP A 85 -16.23 7.10 -4.18
CA ASP A 85 -17.47 7.59 -3.57
C ASP A 85 -17.21 8.29 -2.23
N TYR A 86 -16.27 7.80 -1.43
CA TYR A 86 -15.80 8.50 -0.24
C TYR A 86 -15.27 9.91 -0.57
N MET A 87 -14.44 10.04 -1.61
CA MET A 87 -13.92 11.35 -2.03
C MET A 87 -15.02 12.25 -2.60
N ARG A 88 -15.97 11.72 -3.38
CA ARG A 88 -17.12 12.49 -3.86
C ARG A 88 -17.95 13.07 -2.72
N GLN A 89 -18.11 12.32 -1.63
CA GLN A 89 -18.87 12.75 -0.47
C GLN A 89 -18.09 13.71 0.44
N SER A 90 -16.80 13.45 0.68
CA SER A 90 -16.00 14.20 1.65
C SER A 90 -15.25 15.39 1.06
N GLN A 91 -14.81 15.30 -0.20
CA GLN A 91 -13.97 16.27 -0.89
C GLN A 91 -14.33 16.37 -2.39
N PRO A 92 -15.56 16.79 -2.74
CA PRO A 92 -16.09 16.72 -4.11
C PRO A 92 -15.25 17.46 -5.16
N LEU A 93 -14.60 18.58 -4.78
CA LEU A 93 -13.75 19.35 -5.69
C LEU A 93 -12.42 18.64 -6.04
N ALA A 94 -11.95 17.76 -5.17
CA ALA A 94 -10.73 16.97 -5.38
C ALA A 94 -11.04 15.52 -5.81
N ALA A 95 -12.32 15.15 -5.88
CA ALA A 95 -12.73 13.79 -6.21
C ALA A 95 -12.36 13.44 -7.67
N GLY A 96 -11.74 12.27 -7.83
CA GLY A 96 -11.33 11.72 -9.11
C GLY A 96 -11.40 10.20 -9.09
N VAL A 97 -10.95 9.57 -10.17
CA VAL A 97 -10.82 8.12 -10.28
C VAL A 97 -9.33 7.76 -10.13
N TYR A 98 -9.04 6.73 -9.34
CA TYR A 98 -7.69 6.23 -9.17
C TYR A 98 -7.18 5.53 -10.44
N ASP A 99 -5.93 5.81 -10.80
CA ASP A 99 -5.27 5.13 -11.91
C ASP A 99 -4.69 3.79 -11.46
N LEU A 100 -5.29 2.70 -11.95
CA LEU A 100 -4.90 1.33 -11.61
C LEU A 100 -3.70 0.81 -12.41
N SER A 101 -3.13 1.62 -13.30
CA SER A 101 -1.92 1.24 -14.05
C SER A 101 -0.72 0.97 -13.14
N ARG A 102 -0.70 1.60 -11.95
CA ARG A 102 0.35 1.47 -10.92
C ARG A 102 0.00 0.51 -9.77
N TYR A 103 -1.14 -0.16 -9.85
CA TYR A 103 -1.55 -1.10 -8.81
C TYR A 103 -0.69 -2.37 -8.88
N LYS A 104 0.15 -2.58 -7.86
CA LYS A 104 1.15 -3.65 -7.82
C LYS A 104 0.48 -5.02 -7.77
N LYS A 105 1.14 -6.02 -8.37
CA LYS A 105 0.82 -7.42 -8.11
C LYS A 105 1.40 -7.82 -6.77
N VAL A 106 0.81 -8.83 -6.13
CA VAL A 106 1.33 -9.37 -4.86
C VAL A 106 2.78 -9.86 -5.00
N SER A 107 3.17 -10.39 -6.16
CA SER A 107 4.56 -10.76 -6.46
C SER A 107 5.54 -9.58 -6.43
N ASP A 108 5.06 -8.38 -6.72
CA ASP A 108 5.87 -7.18 -6.94
C ASP A 108 5.99 -6.32 -5.67
N LEU A 109 5.33 -6.75 -4.58
CA LEU A 109 5.38 -6.08 -3.28
C LEU A 109 6.68 -6.38 -2.52
N MET A 110 7.34 -7.50 -2.83
CA MET A 110 8.52 -8.00 -2.10
C MET A 110 9.79 -8.05 -2.96
N SER A 111 9.71 -7.62 -4.22
CA SER A 111 10.88 -7.61 -5.13
C SER A 111 11.87 -6.48 -4.83
N ASP A 112 11.42 -5.44 -4.12
CA ASP A 112 12.23 -4.28 -3.73
C ASP A 112 13.04 -4.55 -2.43
N GLU A 113 13.11 -5.81 -1.98
CA GLU A 113 13.77 -6.25 -0.74
C GLU A 113 15.00 -7.17 -0.94
N GLU A 114 15.32 -7.58 -2.17
CA GLU A 114 16.60 -8.28 -2.41
C GLU A 114 17.77 -7.29 -2.34
N PRO A 115 18.92 -7.71 -1.77
CA PRO A 115 20.16 -6.93 -1.71
C PRO A 115 21.06 -7.09 -2.96
#